data_AF-A0A2J1DY86-F1
#
_entry.id   AF-A0A2J1DY86-F1
#
_cell.length_a   1.000
_cell.length_b   1.000
_cell.length_c   1.000
_cell.angle_alpha   90.00
_cell.angle_beta   90.00
_cell.angle_gamma   90.00
#
_symmetry.space_group_name_H-M   'P 1'
#
loop_
_entity.id
_entity.type
_entity.pdbx_description
1 polymer ?
#
loop_
_entity_poly.entity_id
_entity_poly.type
_entity_poly.pdbx_seq_one_letter_code
_entity_poly.pdbx_strand_id
1 'polypeptide(L)'
;MSAIDKMRDDGMSVGLVRLRLWRPFPFEELRTAVKDAKNLIVLDRALSIGGPGGPVCSEIKAALYPLEKKPKIVSIIGGLGGRDITVANFEDIMKKGLAIAEKGSPNEYEIYGVRA
;
A
#
# COMPACT_ATOMS: atom_id res chain seq x y z
N MET A 1 -9.66 -14.10 -11.70
CA MET A 1 -9.98 -13.76 -10.31
C MET A 1 -8.81 -12.98 -9.73
N SER A 2 -9.03 -11.78 -9.22
CA SER A 2 -7.97 -11.00 -8.56
C SER A 2 -7.79 -11.45 -7.10
N ALA A 3 -6.67 -11.08 -6.47
CA ALA A 3 -6.45 -11.33 -5.05
C ALA A 3 -7.56 -10.68 -4.19
N ILE A 4 -8.04 -9.52 -4.61
CA ILE A 4 -9.07 -8.75 -3.91
C ILE A 4 -10.43 -9.44 -4.01
N ASP A 5 -10.77 -10.01 -5.16
CA ASP A 5 -12.02 -10.77 -5.32
C ASP A 5 -12.03 -11.97 -4.37
N LYS A 6 -10.94 -12.74 -4.36
CA LYS A 6 -10.81 -13.88 -3.47
C LYS A 6 -10.89 -13.49 -1.98
N MET A 7 -10.19 -12.43 -1.58
CA MET A 7 -10.26 -11.94 -0.20
C MET A 7 -11.66 -11.45 0.19
N ARG A 8 -12.43 -10.89 -0.75
CA ARG A 8 -13.83 -10.52 -0.52
C ARG A 8 -14.71 -11.75 -0.37
N ASP A 9 -14.50 -12.78 -1.20
CA ASP A 9 -15.21 -14.06 -1.09
C ASP A 9 -14.91 -14.77 0.23
N ASP A 10 -13.70 -14.58 0.77
CA ASP A 10 -13.29 -15.01 2.12
C ASP A 10 -13.87 -14.12 3.25
N GLY A 11 -14.74 -13.16 2.92
CA GLY A 11 -15.45 -12.31 3.88
C GLY A 11 -14.66 -11.07 4.35
N MET A 12 -13.51 -10.76 3.75
CA MET A 12 -12.72 -9.59 4.13
C MET A 12 -13.26 -8.31 3.46
N SER A 13 -13.44 -7.26 4.25
CA SER A 13 -13.77 -5.92 3.74
C SER A 13 -12.54 -5.24 3.14
N VAL A 14 -12.18 -5.63 1.91
CA VAL A 14 -11.01 -5.10 1.19
C VAL A 14 -11.40 -4.45 -0.14
N GLY A 15 -10.56 -3.52 -0.60
CA GLY A 15 -10.69 -2.84 -1.87
C GLY A 15 -9.33 -2.56 -2.49
N LEU A 16 -9.35 -2.10 -3.75
CA LEU A 16 -8.15 -1.75 -4.50
C LEU A 16 -8.30 -0.36 -5.09
N VAL A 17 -7.34 0.51 -4.76
CA VAL A 17 -7.12 1.76 -5.47
C VAL A 17 -5.92 1.56 -6.39
N ARG A 18 -6.14 1.70 -7.69
CA ARG A 18 -5.06 1.69 -8.68
C ARG A 18 -4.82 3.12 -9.16
N LEU A 19 -3.69 3.71 -8.78
CA LEU A 19 -3.29 5.03 -9.24
C LEU A 19 -3.05 4.99 -10.76
N ARG A 20 -3.89 5.69 -11.54
CA ARG A 20 -3.78 5.79 -13.01
C ARG A 20 -3.09 7.06 -13.46
N LEU A 21 -3.27 8.14 -12.71
CA LEU A 21 -2.63 9.44 -12.90
C LEU A 21 -1.79 9.71 -11.66
N TRP A 22 -0.49 9.88 -11.84
CA TRP A 22 0.41 10.27 -10.75
C TRP A 22 0.65 11.78 -10.73
N ARG A 23 0.71 12.43 -11.91
CA ARG A 23 0.98 13.86 -12.02
C ARG A 23 0.05 14.53 -13.06
N PRO A 24 -0.66 15.61 -12.67
CA PRO A 24 -0.76 16.15 -11.30
C PRO A 24 -1.32 15.11 -10.30
N PHE A 25 -0.89 15.17 -9.04
CA PHE A 25 -1.29 14.18 -8.04
C PHE A 25 -2.77 14.36 -7.65
N PRO A 26 -3.61 13.30 -7.66
CA PRO A 26 -5.05 13.41 -7.46
C PRO A 26 -5.40 13.45 -5.97
N PHE A 27 -5.17 14.59 -5.31
CA PHE A 27 -5.36 14.74 -3.86
C PHE A 27 -6.80 14.48 -3.42
N GLU A 28 -7.79 15.11 -4.07
CA GLU A 28 -9.19 15.05 -3.66
C GLU A 28 -9.81 13.66 -3.92
N GLU A 29 -9.50 13.06 -5.07
CA GLU A 29 -9.96 11.74 -5.43
C GLU A 29 -9.35 10.67 -4.52
N LEU A 30 -8.04 10.79 -4.20
CA LEU A 30 -7.39 9.90 -3.24
C LEU A 30 -8.06 9.98 -1.87
N ARG A 31 -8.23 11.19 -1.33
CA ARG A 31 -8.86 11.41 -0.01
C ARG A 31 -10.26 10.83 0.04
N THR A 32 -11.05 11.04 -1.02
CA THR A 32 -12.40 10.51 -1.14
C THR A 32 -12.40 8.99 -1.20
N ALA A 33 -11.51 8.38 -1.97
CA ALA A 33 -11.44 6.93 -2.16
C ALA A 33 -11.04 6.18 -0.88
N VAL A 34 -10.24 6.78 0.01
CA VAL A 34 -9.70 6.12 1.20
C VAL A 34 -10.36 6.57 2.52
N LYS A 35 -11.37 7.44 2.47
CA LYS A 35 -11.98 8.08 3.65
C LYS A 35 -12.50 7.11 4.71
N ASP A 36 -13.04 5.96 4.28
CA ASP A 36 -13.64 4.94 5.16
C ASP A 36 -12.68 3.79 5.48
N ALA A 37 -11.47 3.81 4.90
CA ALA A 37 -10.48 2.78 5.14
C ALA A 37 -9.86 2.95 6.54
N LYS A 38 -9.73 1.84 7.27
CA LYS A 38 -8.97 1.80 8.53
C LYS A 38 -7.47 1.67 8.29
N ASN A 39 -7.10 0.87 7.30
CA ASN A 39 -5.73 0.55 6.93
C ASN A 39 -5.57 0.78 5.43
N LEU A 40 -4.43 1.36 5.03
CA LEU A 40 -4.04 1.57 3.64
C LEU A 40 -2.67 0.96 3.41
N ILE A 41 -2.64 -0.18 2.72
CA ILE A 41 -1.41 -0.86 2.33
C ILE A 41 -1.01 -0.32 0.95
N VAL A 42 0.14 0.36 0.88
CA VAL A 42 0.67 0.94 -0.36
C VAL A 42 1.80 0.06 -0.88
N LEU A 43 1.65 -0.42 -2.11
CA LEU A 43 2.67 -1.18 -2.83
C LEU A 43 3.38 -0.28 -3.84
N ASP A 44 4.65 0.01 -3.58
CA ASP A 44 5.53 0.69 -4.53
C ASP A 44 6.39 -0.33 -5.29
N ARG A 45 6.53 -0.14 -6.60
CA ARG A 45 7.52 -0.86 -7.43
C ARG A 45 8.83 -0.09 -7.61
N ALA A 46 9.08 0.87 -6.73
CA ALA A 46 10.26 1.71 -6.71
C ALA A 46 10.69 1.97 -5.27
N LEU A 47 11.98 2.18 -5.07
CA LEU A 47 12.56 2.55 -3.78
C LEU A 47 13.29 3.88 -3.92
N SER A 48 12.93 4.86 -3.09
CA SER A 48 13.68 6.09 -2.94
C SER A 48 14.81 5.88 -1.92
N ILE A 49 15.99 5.51 -2.41
CA ILE A 49 17.17 5.25 -1.58
C ILE A 49 17.53 6.50 -0.76
N GLY A 50 17.72 6.33 0.55
CA GLY A 50 17.96 7.42 1.49
C GLY A 50 16.70 8.20 1.92
N GLY A 51 15.52 7.85 1.39
CA GLY A 51 14.23 8.41 1.76
C GLY A 51 13.38 7.44 2.61
N PRO A 52 12.10 7.79 2.87
CA PRO A 52 11.19 7.03 3.74
C PRO A 52 10.61 5.76 3.09
N GLY A 53 11.16 5.30 1.96
CA GLY A 53 10.70 4.12 1.24
C GLY A 53 10.18 4.42 -0.17
N GLY A 54 8.93 4.09 -0.44
CA GLY A 54 8.33 4.20 -1.77
C GLY A 54 7.89 5.63 -2.11
N PRO A 55 8.11 6.11 -3.35
CA PRO A 55 7.73 7.47 -3.74
C PRO A 55 6.21 7.69 -3.71
N VAL A 56 5.39 6.72 -4.12
CA VAL A 56 3.93 6.85 -4.10
C VAL A 56 3.43 6.86 -2.65
N CYS A 57 3.93 5.95 -1.81
CA CYS A 57 3.59 5.96 -0.38
C CYS A 57 3.93 7.29 0.29
N SER A 58 5.06 7.90 -0.05
CA SER A 58 5.47 9.21 0.47
C SER A 58 4.47 10.31 0.10
N GLU A 59 4.02 10.35 -1.15
CA GLU A 59 3.01 11.32 -1.59
C GLU A 59 1.63 11.05 -0.99
N ILE A 60 1.24 9.79 -0.82
CA ILE A 60 0.00 9.43 -0.11
C ILE A 60 0.06 9.89 1.35
N LYS A 61 1.17 9.64 2.06
CA LYS A 61 1.40 10.13 3.43
C LYS A 61 1.25 11.66 3.48
N ALA A 62 1.85 12.39 2.54
CA ALA A 62 1.73 13.84 2.46
C ALA A 62 0.30 14.30 2.13
N ALA A 63 -0.39 13.65 1.19
CA ALA A 63 -1.75 13.99 0.78
C ALA A 63 -2.78 13.83 1.91
N LEU A 64 -2.56 12.83 2.77
CA LEU A 64 -3.40 12.52 3.93
C LEU A 64 -2.95 13.21 5.21
N TYR A 65 -1.75 13.82 5.24
CA TYR A 65 -1.21 14.48 6.42
C TYR A 65 -2.16 15.51 7.04
N PRO A 66 -2.84 16.40 6.27
CA PRO A 66 -3.74 17.42 6.83
C PRO A 66 -5.02 16.86 7.44
N LEU A 67 -5.37 15.59 7.19
CA LEU A 67 -6.59 15.00 7.71
C LEU A 67 -6.42 14.60 9.17
N GLU A 68 -7.41 14.95 10.00
CA GLU A 68 -7.51 14.49 11.39
C GLU A 68 -7.75 12.98 11.45
N LYS A 69 -8.76 12.51 10.69
CA LYS A 69 -9.08 11.10 10.54
C LYS A 69 -8.48 10.58 9.22
N LYS A 70 -7.55 9.64 9.34
CA LYS A 70 -6.87 9.00 8.20
C LYS A 70 -6.56 7.53 8.50
N PRO A 71 -6.45 6.67 7.47
CA PRO A 71 -6.07 5.28 7.66
C PRO A 71 -4.64 5.17 8.22
N LYS A 72 -4.36 4.06 8.90
CA LYS A 72 -2.97 3.63 9.13
C LYS A 72 -2.34 3.26 7.80
N ILE A 73 -1.22 3.88 7.45
CA ILE A 73 -0.54 3.67 6.16
C ILE A 73 0.62 2.70 6.36
N VAL A 74 0.66 1.63 5.57
CA VAL A 74 1.76 0.66 5.56
C VAL A 74 2.44 0.69 4.20
N SER A 75 3.76 0.85 4.20
CA SER A 75 4.59 0.93 3.00
C SER A 75 5.20 -0.42 2.70
N ILE A 76 4.94 -0.96 1.51
CA ILE A 76 5.55 -2.21 1.02
C ILE A 76 6.20 -1.94 -0.33
N ILE A 77 7.47 -2.34 -0.46
CA ILE A 77 8.24 -2.22 -1.69
C ILE A 77 8.33 -3.61 -2.32
N GLY A 78 7.85 -3.79 -3.53
CA GLY A 78 7.84 -5.08 -4.20
C GLY A 78 8.18 -4.98 -5.68
N GLY A 79 8.45 -6.10 -6.34
CA GLY A 79 8.71 -6.13 -7.78
C GLY A 79 10.00 -5.42 -8.21
N LEU A 80 10.93 -5.20 -7.27
CA LEU A 80 12.24 -4.62 -7.55
C LEU A 80 13.01 -5.50 -8.55
N GLY A 81 13.72 -4.85 -9.48
CA GLY A 81 14.46 -5.54 -10.54
C GLY A 81 13.56 -6.23 -11.57
N GLY A 82 12.32 -5.78 -11.74
CA GLY A 82 11.38 -6.34 -12.72
C GLY A 82 10.78 -7.68 -12.29
N ARG A 83 10.91 -8.06 -11.01
CA ARG A 83 10.30 -9.29 -10.49
C ARG A 83 8.79 -9.23 -10.59
N ASP A 84 8.20 -10.35 -10.97
CA ASP A 84 6.76 -10.47 -11.05
C ASP A 84 6.12 -10.46 -9.64
N ILE A 85 4.89 -9.97 -9.56
CA ILE A 85 4.07 -10.01 -8.35
C ILE A 85 2.77 -10.72 -8.73
N THR A 86 2.72 -12.01 -8.41
CA THR A 86 1.58 -12.86 -8.71
C THR A 86 0.38 -12.53 -7.80
N VAL A 87 -0.79 -13.08 -8.14
CA VAL A 87 -2.00 -13.00 -7.29
C VAL A 87 -1.72 -13.51 -5.86
N ALA A 88 -1.00 -14.63 -5.72
CA ALA A 88 -0.63 -15.17 -4.43
C ALA A 88 0.32 -14.24 -3.65
N ASN A 89 1.22 -13.53 -4.34
CA ASN A 89 2.07 -12.53 -3.70
C ASN A 89 1.24 -11.34 -3.19
N PHE A 90 0.22 -10.89 -3.93
CA PHE A 90 -0.68 -9.84 -3.44
C PHE A 90 -1.43 -10.25 -2.17
N GLU A 91 -1.90 -11.49 -2.08
CA GLU A 91 -2.53 -12.02 -0.86
C GLU A 91 -1.57 -11.99 0.34
N ASP A 92 -0.32 -12.42 0.15
CA ASP A 92 0.72 -12.42 1.18
C ASP A 92 1.13 -11.00 1.60
N ILE A 93 1.30 -10.09 0.64
CA ILE A 93 1.54 -8.65 0.87
C ILE A 93 0.40 -8.06 1.70
N MET A 94 -0.85 -8.38 1.38
CA MET A 94 -2.00 -7.90 2.16
C MET A 94 -2.01 -8.45 3.59
N LYS A 95 -1.76 -9.75 3.78
CA LYS A 95 -1.67 -10.36 5.13
C LYS A 95 -0.55 -9.74 5.97
N LYS A 96 0.64 -9.55 5.38
CA LYS A 96 1.78 -8.87 6.02
C LYS A 96 1.42 -7.43 6.38
N GLY A 97 0.84 -6.69 5.43
CA GLY A 97 0.44 -5.30 5.63
C GLY A 97 -0.58 -5.13 6.76
N LEU A 98 -1.57 -6.02 6.84
CA LEU A 98 -2.53 -6.03 7.94
C LEU A 98 -1.88 -6.33 9.29
N ALA A 99 -0.99 -7.32 9.36
CA ALA A 99 -0.26 -7.63 10.58
C ALA A 99 0.59 -6.44 11.07
N ILE A 100 1.21 -5.69 10.14
CA ILE A 100 1.97 -4.47 10.46
C ILE A 100 1.03 -3.35 10.93
N ALA A 101 -0.13 -3.18 10.30
CA ALA A 101 -1.10 -2.16 10.72
C ALA A 101 -1.65 -2.41 12.14
N GLU A 102 -1.77 -3.69 12.54
CA GLU A 102 -2.21 -4.10 13.87
C GLU A 102 -1.11 -3.99 14.93
N LYS A 103 0.08 -4.54 14.65
CA LYS A 103 1.15 -4.70 15.64
C LYS A 103 2.18 -3.56 15.64
N GLY A 104 2.19 -2.74 14.59
CA GLY A 104 3.28 -1.81 14.30
C GLY A 104 4.47 -2.50 13.62
N SER A 105 5.38 -1.71 13.04
CA SER A 105 6.70 -2.15 12.57
C SER A 105 7.75 -1.13 13.02
N PRO A 106 8.97 -1.56 13.39
CA PRO A 106 10.09 -0.65 13.60
C PRO A 106 10.62 -0.05 12.29
N ASN A 107 10.22 -0.59 11.13
CA ASN A 107 10.67 -0.14 9.82
C ASN A 107 9.67 0.84 9.19
N GLU A 108 10.17 1.85 8.48
CA GLU A 108 9.35 2.78 7.69
C GLU A 108 8.65 2.13 6.48
N TYR A 109 9.27 1.08 5.95
CA TYR A 109 8.78 0.27 4.84
C TYR A 109 9.32 -1.15 4.92
N GLU A 110 8.59 -2.09 4.34
CA GLU A 110 9.00 -3.48 4.21
C GLU A 110 9.33 -3.83 2.76
N ILE A 111 10.41 -4.57 2.53
CA ILE A 111 10.75 -5.07 1.20
C ILE A 111 10.17 -6.47 1.01
N TYR A 112 9.43 -6.67 -0.07
CA TYR A 112 8.83 -7.94 -0.44
C TYR A 112 9.57 -8.59 -1.61
N GLY A 113 9.90 -9.87 -1.44
CA GLY A 113 10.36 -10.72 -2.55
C GLY A 113 11.80 -10.47 -3.00
N VAL A 114 12.60 -9.69 -2.26
CA VAL A 114 14.05 -9.60 -2.42
C VAL A 114 14.72 -10.48 -1.38
N ARG A 115 15.68 -11.31 -1.80
CA ARG A 115 16.52 -12.09 -0.88
C ARG A 115 17.73 -11.21 -0.56
N ALA A 116 18.03 -11.07 0.73
CA ALA A 116 19.30 -10.52 1.19
C ALA A 116 20.46 -11.47 0.85
#